data_AF-A0A1Y4A7X2-F1
#
_entry.id   AF-A0A1Y4A7X2-F1
#
_cell.length_a   1.000
_cell.length_b   1.000
_cell.length_c   1.000
_cell.angle_alpha   90.00
_cell.angle_beta   90.00
_cell.angle_gamma   90.00
#
_symmetry.space_group_name_H-M   'P 1'
#
loop_
_entity.id
_entity.type
_entity.pdbx_description
1 polymer ?
#
loop_
_entity_poly.entity_id
_entity_poly.type
_entity_poly.pdbx_seq_one_letter_code
_entity_poly.pdbx_strand_id
1 'polypeptide(L)'
;MAQLVYSGIPATIRSFRYDEVVSFCEVRKTWGGLSNMSSEYPLLYNGVIYPTAEHLYLAGRFSAHPEIVAMILTHRNAMYCKRLFHGRAWAPMIRPDWAGLQLSWMRFVLNLKYEQHPSFRRLLQQTAGKVILEDSTMLVGTNPLCGHSSFFWGAKDLTRREAIGNERRRITREARLEGWSQARLKLAREEIRERIGQRVRGEFVGANVLGLLLTELRDSGHLECSIPEDLLRLNGVTAA
;
A
#
# COMPACT_ATOMS: atom_id res chain seq x y z
N MET A 1 -19.86 4.95 -14.35
CA MET A 1 -18.45 4.95 -13.89
C MET A 1 -17.92 3.53 -13.97
N ALA A 2 -16.67 3.33 -14.40
CA ALA A 2 -16.08 1.99 -14.45
C ALA A 2 -15.91 1.41 -13.04
N GLN A 3 -16.21 0.12 -12.88
CA GLN A 3 -16.07 -0.60 -11.61
C GLN A 3 -15.00 -1.68 -11.71
N LEU A 4 -14.30 -1.91 -10.61
CA LEU A 4 -13.40 -3.05 -10.43
C LEU A 4 -13.93 -3.92 -9.29
N VAL A 5 -13.69 -5.23 -9.36
CA VAL A 5 -13.94 -6.13 -8.24
C VAL A 5 -12.60 -6.73 -7.82
N TYR A 6 -12.20 -6.49 -6.58
CA TYR A 6 -10.98 -7.06 -5.99
C TYR A 6 -11.36 -7.94 -4.81
N SER A 7 -11.10 -9.24 -4.93
CA SER A 7 -11.45 -10.22 -3.89
C SER A 7 -12.92 -10.09 -3.44
N GLY A 8 -13.85 -9.95 -4.39
CA GLY A 8 -15.28 -9.81 -4.12
C GLY A 8 -15.76 -8.41 -3.73
N ILE A 9 -14.85 -7.45 -3.51
CA ILE A 9 -15.22 -6.08 -3.12
C ILE A 9 -15.32 -5.20 -4.37
N PRO A 10 -16.50 -4.62 -4.67
CA PRO A 10 -16.63 -3.64 -5.74
C PRO A 10 -15.99 -2.31 -5.33
N ALA A 11 -15.24 -1.70 -6.25
CA ALA A 11 -14.70 -0.36 -6.07
C ALA A 11 -14.86 0.46 -7.36
N THR A 12 -15.13 1.75 -7.18
CA THR A 12 -15.27 2.69 -8.31
C THR A 12 -13.88 3.14 -8.76
N ILE A 13 -13.62 3.04 -10.06
CA ILE A 13 -12.40 3.58 -10.68
C ILE A 13 -12.60 5.08 -10.90
N ARG A 14 -11.60 5.87 -10.51
CA ARG A 14 -11.59 7.33 -10.61
C ARG A 14 -10.33 7.81 -11.33
N SER A 15 -10.42 9.00 -11.90
CA SER A 15 -9.26 9.81 -12.32
C SER A 15 -8.96 10.85 -11.25
N PHE A 16 -7.68 11.12 -11.02
CA PHE A 16 -7.23 12.15 -10.09
C PHE A 16 -6.15 13.02 -10.74
N ARG A 17 -6.30 14.34 -10.65
CA ARG A 17 -5.33 15.31 -11.17
C ARG A 17 -4.26 15.62 -10.13
N TYR A 18 -3.06 15.98 -10.58
CA TYR A 18 -1.92 16.25 -9.69
C TYR A 18 -2.14 17.43 -8.73
N ASP A 19 -2.94 18.42 -9.11
CA ASP A 19 -3.28 19.58 -8.28
C ASP A 19 -4.24 19.21 -7.13
N GLU A 20 -5.05 18.17 -7.30
CA GLU A 20 -6.09 17.74 -6.36
C GLU A 20 -5.60 16.71 -5.33
N VAL A 21 -4.39 16.19 -5.49
CA VAL A 21 -3.88 15.08 -4.67
C VAL A 21 -2.60 15.39 -3.91
N VAL A 22 -2.45 14.69 -2.79
CA VAL A 22 -1.16 14.43 -2.14
C VAL A 22 -0.82 12.97 -2.34
N SER A 23 0.19 12.68 -3.15
CA SER A 23 0.59 11.31 -3.46
C SER A 23 1.76 10.82 -2.61
N PHE A 24 1.71 9.56 -2.18
CA PHE A 24 2.84 8.87 -1.55
C PHE A 24 3.14 7.53 -2.25
N CYS A 25 4.42 7.17 -2.33
CA CYS A 25 4.88 5.86 -2.82
C CYS A 25 6.06 5.28 -2.06
N GLU A 26 6.81 6.11 -1.32
CA GLU A 26 8.04 5.72 -0.63
C GLU A 26 7.98 6.15 0.83
N VAL A 27 8.29 5.21 1.73
CA VAL A 27 8.16 5.40 3.19
C VAL A 27 9.13 6.43 3.78
N ARG A 28 10.21 6.78 3.07
CA ARG A 28 11.23 7.75 3.53
C ARG A 28 11.06 9.16 2.97
N LYS A 29 10.04 9.40 2.14
CA LYS A 29 9.73 10.72 1.58
C LYS A 29 8.72 11.44 2.47
N THR A 30 8.46 12.73 2.20
CA THR A 30 7.60 13.62 2.99
C THR A 30 6.28 12.99 3.43
N TRP A 31 5.61 12.27 2.54
CA TRP A 31 4.31 11.64 2.79
C TRP A 31 4.40 10.15 3.13
N GLY A 32 5.61 9.64 3.36
CA GLY A 32 5.88 8.23 3.59
C GLY A 32 5.17 7.66 4.81
N GLY A 33 4.93 8.49 5.82
CA GLY A 33 4.16 8.12 7.00
C GLY A 33 2.70 7.74 6.75
N LEU A 34 2.12 8.14 5.61
CA LEU A 34 0.77 7.74 5.18
C LEU A 34 0.70 6.25 4.79
N SER A 35 1.83 5.65 4.40
CA SER A 35 1.89 4.24 4.03
C SER A 35 1.64 3.32 5.22
N ASN A 36 0.96 2.20 4.97
CA ASN A 36 0.84 1.09 5.93
C ASN A 36 2.17 0.37 6.19
N MET A 37 3.16 0.60 5.33
CA MET A 37 4.51 0.05 5.46
C MET A 37 5.44 0.95 6.27
N SER A 38 4.99 2.13 6.71
CA SER A 38 5.81 3.00 7.56
C SER A 38 6.01 2.37 8.94
N SER A 39 7.27 2.30 9.37
CA SER A 39 7.68 1.86 10.70
C SER A 39 7.71 2.98 11.74
N GLU A 40 7.30 4.20 11.36
CA GLU A 40 7.20 5.34 12.29
C GLU A 40 6.03 5.19 13.28
N TYR A 41 5.06 4.33 12.97
CA TYR A 41 3.81 4.20 13.73
C TYR A 41 3.54 2.72 14.09
N PRO A 42 4.34 2.12 15.00
CA PRO A 42 4.07 0.78 15.50
C PRO A 42 2.74 0.74 16.26
N LEU A 43 2.02 -0.38 16.17
CA LEU A 43 0.67 -0.51 16.75
C LEU A 43 0.68 -1.49 17.90
N LEU A 44 0.21 -1.06 19.07
CA LEU A 44 -0.07 -1.94 20.19
C LEU A 44 -1.50 -2.49 20.06
N TYR A 45 -1.65 -3.80 19.92
CA TYR A 45 -2.96 -4.43 19.85
C TYR A 45 -2.95 -5.74 20.64
N ASN A 46 -3.88 -5.88 21.58
CA ASN A 46 -3.98 -7.04 22.48
C ASN A 46 -2.64 -7.44 23.13
N GLY A 47 -1.90 -6.45 23.64
CA GLY A 47 -0.61 -6.66 24.29
C GLY A 47 0.58 -6.92 23.35
N VAL A 48 0.36 -6.93 22.03
CA VAL A 48 1.39 -7.21 21.02
C VAL A 48 1.72 -5.96 20.22
N ILE A 49 3.01 -5.71 20.02
CA ILE A 49 3.50 -4.59 19.20
C ILE A 49 3.72 -5.07 17.77
N TYR A 50 2.93 -4.53 16.85
CA TYR A 50 3.08 -4.73 15.41
C TYR A 50 3.98 -3.63 14.83
N PRO A 51 5.08 -3.97 14.13
CA PRO A 51 6.04 -2.96 13.66
C PRO A 51 5.46 -1.92 12.71
N THR A 52 4.43 -2.29 11.94
CA THR A 52 3.72 -1.40 11.01
C THR A 52 2.25 -1.82 10.90
N ALA A 53 1.40 -0.95 10.35
CA ALA A 53 0.02 -1.28 10.00
C ALA A 53 -0.10 -2.49 9.05
N GLU A 54 0.84 -2.66 8.12
CA GLU A 54 0.91 -3.85 7.24
C GLU A 54 1.06 -5.16 8.03
N HIS A 55 1.84 -5.17 9.12
CA HIS A 55 2.00 -6.38 9.94
C HIS A 55 0.70 -6.77 10.64
N LEU A 56 -0.01 -5.80 11.23
CA LEU A 56 -1.30 -6.05 11.85
C LEU A 56 -2.37 -6.44 10.81
N TYR A 57 -2.33 -5.82 9.63
CA TYR A 57 -3.21 -6.18 8.52
C TYR A 57 -3.00 -7.64 8.07
N LEU A 58 -1.75 -8.08 7.91
CA LEU A 58 -1.42 -9.47 7.60
C LEU A 58 -1.78 -10.42 8.74
N ALA A 59 -1.59 -10.03 10.00
CA ALA A 59 -1.96 -10.86 11.13
C ALA A 59 -3.46 -11.17 11.16
N GLY A 60 -4.33 -10.19 10.86
CA GLY A 60 -5.77 -10.43 10.73
C GLY A 60 -6.13 -11.36 9.57
N ARG A 61 -5.37 -11.32 8.47
CA ARG A 61 -5.55 -12.22 7.32
C ARG A 61 -5.32 -13.70 7.67
N PHE A 62 -4.40 -13.95 8.59
CA PHE A 62 -4.00 -15.28 9.06
C PHE A 62 -4.40 -15.52 10.52
N SER A 63 -5.47 -14.87 11.00
CA SER A 63 -5.85 -14.91 12.42
C SER A 63 -6.20 -16.30 12.94
N ALA A 64 -6.61 -17.22 12.05
CA ALA A 64 -6.86 -18.62 12.37
C ALA A 64 -5.58 -19.46 12.55
N HIS A 65 -4.40 -18.87 12.30
CA HIS A 65 -3.10 -19.53 12.29
C HIS A 65 -2.09 -18.74 13.14
N PRO A 66 -2.13 -18.89 14.48
CA PRO A 66 -1.30 -18.09 15.38
C PRO A 66 0.21 -18.29 15.14
N GLU A 67 0.64 -19.45 14.66
CA GLU A 67 2.00 -19.75 14.23
C GLU A 67 2.46 -18.90 13.04
N ILE A 68 1.53 -18.61 12.10
CA ILE A 68 1.79 -17.73 10.96
C ILE A 68 1.85 -16.28 11.42
N VAL A 69 0.99 -15.88 12.36
CA VAL A 69 1.01 -14.54 12.98
C VAL A 69 2.34 -14.30 13.71
N ALA A 70 2.82 -15.28 14.49
CA ALA A 70 4.12 -15.20 15.14
C ALA A 70 5.25 -15.04 14.11
N MET A 71 5.21 -15.80 13.00
CA MET A 71 6.18 -15.68 11.92
C MET A 71 6.09 -14.34 11.17
N ILE A 72 4.91 -13.74 11.03
CA ILE A 72 4.77 -12.37 10.49
C ILE A 72 5.56 -11.38 11.35
N LEU A 73 5.46 -11.51 12.69
CA LEU A 73 6.10 -10.61 13.65
C LEU A 73 7.64 -10.74 13.70
N THR A 74 8.21 -11.86 13.26
CA THR A 74 9.68 -12.00 13.17
C THR A 74 10.30 -11.17 12.05
N HIS A 75 9.49 -10.72 11.07
CA HIS A 75 9.95 -9.93 9.95
C HIS A 75 9.84 -8.43 10.26
N ARG A 76 10.96 -7.70 10.27
CA ARG A 76 10.93 -6.23 10.47
C ARG A 76 10.58 -5.45 9.21
N ASN A 77 10.81 -6.03 8.03
CA ASN A 77 10.61 -5.35 6.76
C ASN A 77 9.20 -5.62 6.21
N ALA A 78 8.31 -4.63 6.30
CA ALA A 78 6.92 -4.74 5.86
C ALA A 78 6.78 -5.12 4.37
N MET A 79 7.62 -4.58 3.48
CA MET A 79 7.57 -4.92 2.06
C MET A 79 7.93 -6.39 1.82
N TYR A 80 8.97 -6.88 2.49
CA TYR A 80 9.35 -8.28 2.42
C TYR A 80 8.24 -9.18 2.96
N CYS A 81 7.71 -8.84 4.15
CA CYS A 81 6.63 -9.56 4.82
C CYS A 81 5.40 -9.67 3.90
N LYS A 82 4.89 -8.54 3.39
CA LYS A 82 3.79 -8.52 2.41
C LYS A 82 4.07 -9.43 1.21
N ARG A 83 5.25 -9.34 0.61
CA ARG A 83 5.60 -10.14 -0.57
C ARG A 83 5.59 -11.64 -0.27
N LEU A 84 6.13 -12.04 0.88
CA LEU A 84 6.19 -13.43 1.31
C LEU A 84 4.76 -13.97 1.55
N PHE A 85 3.96 -13.29 2.37
CA PHE A 85 2.65 -13.76 2.82
C PHE A 85 1.50 -13.56 1.82
N HIS A 86 1.70 -12.75 0.78
CA HIS A 86 0.81 -12.75 -0.39
C HIS A 86 1.16 -13.82 -1.43
N GLY A 87 2.21 -14.63 -1.20
CA GLY A 87 2.58 -15.74 -2.07
C GLY A 87 1.51 -16.83 -2.14
N ARG A 88 1.40 -17.50 -3.29
CA ARG A 88 0.36 -18.53 -3.55
C ARG A 88 0.38 -19.68 -2.54
N ALA A 89 1.54 -20.02 -1.97
CA ALA A 89 1.69 -21.07 -0.96
C ALA A 89 0.86 -20.81 0.30
N TRP A 90 0.58 -19.55 0.63
CA TRP A 90 -0.19 -19.17 1.82
C TRP A 90 -1.70 -19.12 1.57
N ALA A 91 -2.16 -19.25 0.32
CA ALA A 91 -3.56 -19.14 -0.02
C ALA A 91 -4.49 -20.06 0.81
N PRO A 92 -4.12 -21.33 1.10
CA PRO A 92 -4.94 -22.22 1.92
C PRO A 92 -5.06 -21.80 3.40
N MET A 93 -4.14 -20.95 3.89
CA MET A 93 -4.09 -20.51 5.28
C MET A 93 -4.82 -19.16 5.49
N ILE A 94 -5.29 -18.52 4.42
CA ILE A 94 -6.07 -17.29 4.54
C ILE A 94 -7.43 -17.65 5.11
N ARG A 95 -7.90 -16.86 6.09
CA ARG A 95 -9.24 -17.05 6.64
C ARG A 95 -10.33 -17.03 5.54
N PRO A 96 -11.34 -17.93 5.58
CA PRO A 96 -12.29 -18.10 4.47
C PRO A 96 -13.11 -16.85 4.12
N ASP A 97 -13.44 -16.03 5.13
CA ASP A 97 -14.24 -14.81 5.04
C ASP A 97 -13.41 -13.55 4.73
N TRP A 98 -12.10 -13.68 4.50
CA TRP A 98 -11.19 -12.54 4.30
C TRP A 98 -11.65 -11.57 3.22
N ALA A 99 -12.24 -12.09 2.13
CA ALA A 99 -12.76 -11.31 1.03
C ALA A 99 -13.75 -10.23 1.49
N GLY A 100 -14.69 -10.58 2.39
CA GLY A 100 -15.68 -9.65 2.94
C GLY A 100 -15.16 -8.82 4.12
N LEU A 101 -14.08 -9.26 4.77
CA LEU A 101 -13.60 -8.67 6.02
C LEU A 101 -12.44 -7.68 5.85
N GLN A 102 -11.61 -7.87 4.81
CA GLN A 102 -10.35 -7.13 4.63
C GLN A 102 -10.51 -5.60 4.69
N LEU A 103 -11.62 -5.05 4.20
CA LEU A 103 -11.83 -3.61 4.19
C LEU A 103 -12.20 -3.07 5.57
N SER A 104 -13.10 -3.76 6.29
CA SER A 104 -13.42 -3.43 7.68
C SER A 104 -12.20 -3.58 8.58
N TRP A 105 -11.37 -4.60 8.35
CA TRP A 105 -10.11 -4.75 9.07
C TRP A 105 -9.12 -3.62 8.78
N MET A 106 -9.00 -3.18 7.51
CA MET A 106 -8.15 -2.03 7.17
C MET A 106 -8.61 -0.76 7.90
N ARG A 107 -9.93 -0.50 7.95
CA ARG A 107 -10.48 0.64 8.70
C ARG A 107 -10.12 0.58 10.18
N PHE A 108 -10.27 -0.59 10.80
CA PHE A 108 -9.87 -0.81 12.19
C PHE A 108 -8.38 -0.51 12.42
N VAL A 109 -7.51 -1.05 11.58
CA VAL A 109 -6.05 -0.84 11.68
C VAL A 109 -5.69 0.65 11.54
N LEU A 110 -6.36 1.37 10.64
CA LEU A 110 -6.15 2.81 10.45
C LEU A 110 -6.67 3.63 11.63
N ASN A 111 -7.84 3.29 12.18
CA ASN A 111 -8.35 3.91 13.42
C ASN A 111 -7.34 3.73 14.56
N LEU A 112 -6.84 2.51 14.76
CA LEU A 112 -5.85 2.23 15.80
C LEU A 112 -4.57 3.06 15.61
N LYS A 113 -4.09 3.16 14.37
CA LYS A 113 -2.95 4.03 14.01
C LYS A 113 -3.24 5.49 14.32
N TYR A 114 -4.43 5.97 13.99
CA TYR A 114 -4.88 7.33 14.25
C TYR A 114 -4.97 7.64 15.74
N GLU A 115 -5.55 6.73 16.53
CA GLU A 115 -5.74 6.87 17.97
C GLU A 115 -4.41 6.90 18.72
N GLN A 116 -3.51 5.97 18.40
CA GLN A 116 -2.24 5.80 19.12
C GLN A 116 -1.17 6.84 18.75
N HIS A 117 -1.26 7.47 17.57
CA HIS A 117 -0.19 8.34 17.05
C HIS A 117 -0.64 9.77 16.75
N PRO A 118 -0.50 10.71 17.70
CA PRO A 118 -0.79 12.13 17.46
C PRO A 118 0.03 12.75 16.30
N SER A 119 1.25 12.28 16.06
CA SER A 119 2.08 12.68 14.92
C SER A 119 1.48 12.27 13.58
N PHE A 120 0.90 11.07 13.49
CA PHE A 120 0.18 10.63 12.30
C PHE A 120 -1.06 11.47 12.04
N ARG A 121 -1.80 11.85 13.09
CA ARG A 121 -2.94 12.79 12.96
C ARG A 121 -2.50 14.12 12.37
N ARG A 122 -1.38 14.69 12.84
CA ARG A 122 -0.82 15.93 12.27
C ARG A 122 -0.41 15.75 10.80
N LEU A 123 0.20 14.63 10.44
CA LEU A 123 0.57 14.33 9.06
C LEU A 123 -0.68 14.28 8.14
N LEU A 124 -1.77 13.68 8.61
CA LEU A 124 -3.05 13.67 7.87
C LEU A 124 -3.57 15.10 7.67
N GLN A 125 -3.58 15.93 8.72
CA GLN A 125 -4.07 17.31 8.62
C GLN A 125 -3.25 18.18 7.65
N GLN A 126 -1.96 17.90 7.47
CA GLN A 126 -1.13 18.59 6.46
C GLN A 126 -1.58 18.34 5.01
N THR A 127 -2.45 17.35 4.78
CA THR A 127 -3.02 17.05 3.46
C THR A 127 -4.39 17.69 3.23
N ALA A 128 -4.90 18.50 4.16
CA ALA A 128 -6.23 19.10 4.10
C ALA A 128 -6.50 19.80 2.75
N GLY A 129 -7.72 19.65 2.25
CA GLY A 129 -8.14 20.19 0.95
C GLY A 129 -7.67 19.39 -0.27
N LYS A 130 -6.95 18.27 -0.08
CA LYS A 130 -6.54 17.36 -1.17
C LYS A 130 -6.93 15.92 -0.86
N VAL A 131 -7.08 15.12 -1.91
CA VAL A 131 -7.24 13.67 -1.78
C VAL A 131 -5.89 13.03 -1.53
N ILE A 132 -5.79 12.15 -0.53
CA ILE A 132 -4.59 11.35 -0.33
C ILE A 132 -4.56 10.23 -1.38
N LEU A 133 -3.41 10.00 -2.02
CA LEU A 133 -3.26 9.03 -3.10
C LEU A 133 -2.07 8.08 -2.89
N GLU A 134 -2.33 6.77 -2.90
CA GLU A 134 -1.26 5.77 -2.96
C GLU A 134 -0.80 5.61 -4.41
N ASP A 135 0.36 6.19 -4.73
CA ASP A 135 0.93 6.14 -6.07
C ASP A 135 1.59 4.77 -6.31
N SER A 136 0.88 3.93 -7.06
CA SER A 136 1.30 2.59 -7.44
C SER A 136 1.80 2.52 -8.88
N THR A 137 2.13 3.65 -9.51
CA THR A 137 2.47 3.78 -10.94
C THR A 137 3.51 2.74 -11.39
N MET A 138 4.55 2.55 -10.58
CA MET A 138 5.66 1.65 -10.91
C MET A 138 5.48 0.21 -10.41
N LEU A 139 4.39 -0.10 -9.71
CA LEU A 139 4.11 -1.48 -9.29
C LEU A 139 3.69 -2.33 -10.48
N VAL A 140 4.35 -3.48 -10.61
CA VAL A 140 4.21 -4.44 -11.72
C VAL A 140 2.92 -5.27 -11.56
N GLY A 141 2.26 -5.55 -12.68
CA GLY A 141 1.10 -6.45 -12.82
C GLY A 141 0.90 -6.71 -14.31
N THR A 142 0.47 -7.92 -14.67
CA THR A 142 0.31 -8.36 -16.07
C THR A 142 -0.86 -7.69 -16.78
N ASN A 143 -1.76 -7.05 -16.04
CA ASN A 143 -2.79 -6.18 -16.60
C ASN A 143 -2.98 -4.92 -15.71
N PRO A 144 -2.61 -3.71 -16.15
CA PRO A 144 -2.70 -2.51 -15.32
C PRO A 144 -4.14 -2.08 -14.97
N LEU A 145 -5.15 -2.60 -15.68
CA LEU A 145 -6.55 -2.17 -15.56
C LEU A 145 -7.49 -3.26 -14.99
N CYS A 146 -7.02 -4.48 -14.75
CA CYS A 146 -7.88 -5.59 -14.31
C CYS A 146 -7.36 -6.27 -13.02
N GLY A 147 -8.14 -6.17 -11.93
CA GLY A 147 -8.11 -7.12 -10.81
C GLY A 147 -6.87 -7.14 -9.90
N HIS A 148 -5.90 -6.23 -10.07
CA HIS A 148 -4.70 -6.21 -9.25
C HIS A 148 -4.85 -5.35 -7.98
N SER A 149 -4.36 -5.89 -6.86
CA SER A 149 -4.35 -5.22 -5.54
C SER A 149 -3.79 -3.80 -5.58
N SER A 150 -2.75 -3.54 -6.37
CA SER A 150 -2.15 -2.20 -6.50
C SER A 150 -3.07 -1.14 -7.13
N PHE A 151 -4.08 -1.57 -7.87
CA PHE A 151 -5.08 -0.69 -8.51
C PHE A 151 -6.34 -0.54 -7.65
N PHE A 152 -6.61 -1.52 -6.77
CA PHE A 152 -7.63 -1.40 -5.73
C PHE A 152 -7.18 -0.43 -4.63
N TRP A 153 -6.02 -0.68 -4.02
CA TRP A 153 -5.52 0.12 -2.91
C TRP A 153 -4.99 1.50 -3.34
N GLY A 154 -4.38 1.58 -4.53
CA GLY A 154 -3.79 2.82 -5.06
C GLY A 154 -4.26 3.18 -6.46
N ALA A 155 -3.53 4.11 -7.08
CA ALA A 155 -3.76 4.58 -8.45
C ALA A 155 -2.45 4.72 -9.24
N LYS A 156 -2.55 4.73 -10.57
CA LYS A 156 -1.40 4.72 -11.48
C LYS A 156 -1.51 5.84 -12.51
N ASP A 157 -0.41 6.53 -12.77
CA ASP A 157 -0.26 7.41 -13.94
C ASP A 157 0.29 6.58 -15.11
N LEU A 158 -0.61 6.14 -16.00
CA LEU A 158 -0.25 5.27 -17.12
C LEU A 158 0.61 6.00 -18.17
N THR A 159 0.35 7.28 -18.41
CA THR A 159 1.14 8.13 -19.31
C THR A 159 2.59 8.22 -18.82
N ARG A 160 2.79 8.52 -17.53
CA ARG A 160 4.11 8.57 -16.92
C ARG A 160 4.79 7.20 -16.91
N ARG A 161 4.05 6.13 -16.63
CA ARG A 161 4.58 4.75 -16.67
C ARG A 161 5.09 4.39 -18.06
N GLU A 162 4.33 4.72 -19.10
CA GLU A 162 4.71 4.46 -20.48
C GLU A 162 5.96 5.25 -20.88
N ALA A 163 6.00 6.54 -20.56
CA ALA A 163 7.17 7.39 -20.81
C ALA A 163 8.44 6.82 -20.15
N ILE A 164 8.36 6.42 -18.87
CA ILE A 164 9.46 5.75 -18.16
C ILE A 164 9.83 4.43 -18.84
N GLY A 165 8.84 3.64 -19.25
CA GLY A 165 9.05 2.36 -19.93
C GLY A 165 9.80 2.50 -21.26
N ASN A 166 9.43 3.49 -22.07
CA ASN A 166 10.06 3.80 -23.35
C ASN A 166 11.53 4.18 -23.16
N GLU A 167 11.82 5.12 -22.27
CA GLU A 167 13.19 5.53 -21.99
C GLU A 167 14.04 4.41 -21.36
N ARG A 168 13.45 3.59 -20.47
CA ARG A 168 14.13 2.43 -19.91
C ARG A 168 14.48 1.37 -20.97
N ARG A 169 13.63 1.16 -21.97
CA ARG A 169 13.94 0.26 -23.11
C ARG A 169 15.08 0.81 -23.96
N ARG A 170 15.03 2.11 -24.28
CA ARG A 170 16.08 2.82 -25.02
C ARG A 170 17.45 2.68 -24.34
N ILE A 171 17.55 3.09 -23.07
CA ILE A 171 18.81 3.04 -22.33
C ILE A 171 19.32 1.62 -22.11
N THR A 172 18.42 0.63 -22.01
CA THR A 172 18.84 -0.78 -21.87
C THR A 172 19.46 -1.32 -23.16
N ARG A 173 18.97 -0.89 -24.33
CA ARG A 173 19.57 -1.25 -25.62
C ARG A 173 20.94 -0.60 -25.79
N GLU A 174 21.05 0.69 -25.48
CA GLU A 174 22.31 1.45 -25.50
C GLU A 174 23.35 0.83 -24.56
N ALA A 175 22.98 0.57 -23.31
CA ALA A 175 23.83 -0.07 -22.31
C ALA A 175 24.37 -1.44 -22.77
N ARG A 176 23.57 -2.21 -23.51
CA ARG A 176 24.00 -3.50 -24.07
C ARG A 176 25.03 -3.33 -25.18
N LEU A 177 24.87 -2.32 -26.05
CA LEU A 177 25.78 -2.05 -27.15
C LEU A 177 27.13 -1.51 -26.66
N GLU A 178 27.09 -0.66 -25.64
CA GLU A 178 28.27 0.00 -25.08
C GLU A 178 28.92 -0.77 -23.91
N GLY A 179 28.40 -1.94 -23.55
CA GLY A 179 28.96 -2.77 -22.48
C GLY A 179 28.90 -2.12 -21.09
N TRP A 180 27.83 -1.40 -20.76
CA TRP A 180 27.70 -0.75 -19.46
C TRP A 180 27.65 -1.75 -18.30
N SER A 181 28.21 -1.35 -17.16
CA SER A 181 28.04 -2.10 -15.91
C SER A 181 26.59 -2.05 -15.40
N GLN A 182 26.18 -3.05 -14.61
CA GLN A 182 24.86 -3.07 -13.97
C GLN A 182 24.64 -1.88 -13.02
N ALA A 183 25.70 -1.41 -12.36
CA ALA A 183 25.64 -0.24 -11.48
C ALA A 183 25.32 1.04 -12.28
N ARG A 184 26.01 1.26 -13.42
CA ARG A 184 25.74 2.39 -14.31
C ARG A 184 24.32 2.35 -14.86
N LEU A 185 23.85 1.19 -15.33
CA LEU A 185 22.48 1.03 -15.83
C LEU A 185 21.43 1.30 -14.74
N LYS A 186 21.68 0.89 -13.49
CA LYS A 186 20.78 1.18 -12.37
C LYS A 186 20.65 2.69 -12.13
N LEU A 187 21.77 3.41 -12.04
CA LEU A 187 21.78 4.86 -11.84
C LEU A 187 21.05 5.60 -12.98
N ALA A 188 21.32 5.23 -14.23
CA ALA A 188 20.64 5.83 -15.38
C ALA A 188 19.11 5.62 -15.33
N ARG A 189 18.65 4.44 -14.89
CA ARG A 189 17.20 4.14 -14.74
C ARG A 189 16.54 4.91 -13.58
N GLU A 190 17.30 5.26 -12.55
CA GLU A 190 16.85 6.12 -11.45
C GLU A 190 16.74 7.57 -11.91
N GLU A 191 17.75 8.07 -12.63
CA GLU A 191 17.73 9.42 -13.22
C GLU A 191 16.57 9.59 -14.21
N ILE A 192 16.33 8.60 -15.09
CA ILE A 192 15.18 8.60 -15.99
C ILE A 192 13.87 8.71 -15.20
N ARG A 193 13.74 7.97 -14.10
CA ARG A 193 12.52 7.98 -13.27
C ARG A 193 12.29 9.36 -12.66
N GLU A 194 13.30 9.98 -12.07
CA GLU A 194 13.20 11.29 -11.46
C GLU A 194 12.92 12.38 -12.51
N ARG A 195 13.69 12.40 -13.60
CA ARG A 195 13.53 13.37 -14.70
C ARG A 195 12.13 13.32 -15.33
N ILE A 196 11.64 12.11 -15.64
CA ILE A 196 10.30 11.95 -16.22
C ILE A 196 9.22 12.24 -15.17
N GLY A 197 9.42 11.83 -13.92
CA GLY A 197 8.48 12.09 -12.84
C GLY A 197 8.23 13.58 -12.57
N GLN A 198 9.19 14.43 -12.89
CA GLN A 198 9.05 15.89 -12.79
C GLN A 198 8.35 16.51 -14.01
N ARG A 199 8.53 15.94 -15.21
CA ARG A 199 8.10 16.54 -16.49
C ARG A 199 6.78 15.99 -17.03
N VAL A 200 6.53 14.70 -16.87
CA VAL A 200 5.36 14.02 -17.43
C VAL A 200 4.34 13.82 -16.31
N ARG A 201 3.22 14.52 -16.44
CA ARG A 201 2.07 14.42 -15.55
C ARG A 201 0.84 14.12 -16.38
N GLY A 202 0.41 12.86 -16.36
CA GLY A 202 -0.91 12.47 -16.87
C GLY A 202 -1.96 12.67 -15.78
N GLU A 203 -2.88 11.73 -15.71
CA GLU A 203 -3.80 11.58 -14.57
C GLU A 203 -3.52 10.26 -13.87
N PHE A 204 -3.77 10.22 -12.57
CA PHE A 204 -3.79 8.96 -11.85
C PHE A 204 -5.14 8.28 -12.06
N VAL A 205 -5.13 7.01 -12.43
CA VAL A 205 -6.33 6.20 -12.56
C VAL A 205 -6.26 5.02 -11.60
N GLY A 206 -7.33 4.78 -10.84
CA GLY A 206 -7.42 3.68 -9.88
C GLY A 206 -8.61 3.83 -8.93
N ALA A 207 -8.84 2.83 -8.08
CA ALA A 207 -9.82 2.99 -7.01
C ALA A 207 -9.28 3.79 -5.83
N ASN A 208 -7.96 3.70 -5.58
CA ASN A 208 -7.26 4.42 -4.51
C ASN A 208 -7.93 4.25 -3.13
N VAL A 209 -8.39 3.03 -2.81
CA VAL A 209 -9.16 2.76 -1.58
C VAL A 209 -8.38 3.16 -0.33
N LEU A 210 -7.06 2.90 -0.26
CA LEU A 210 -6.26 3.29 0.91
C LEU A 210 -6.25 4.82 1.06
N GLY A 211 -5.97 5.53 -0.02
CA GLY A 211 -5.94 6.99 -0.01
C GLY A 211 -7.28 7.62 0.36
N LEU A 212 -8.39 7.04 -0.11
CA LEU A 212 -9.74 7.49 0.25
C LEU A 212 -10.05 7.25 1.74
N LEU A 213 -9.70 6.08 2.30
CA LEU A 213 -9.86 5.82 3.73
C LEU A 213 -9.03 6.78 4.58
N LEU A 214 -7.80 7.09 4.17
CA LEU A 214 -6.97 8.07 4.88
C LEU A 214 -7.56 9.49 4.80
N THR A 215 -8.15 9.84 3.66
CA THR A 215 -8.84 11.13 3.46
C THR A 215 -10.07 11.22 4.35
N GLU A 216 -10.90 10.19 4.38
CA GLU A 216 -12.07 10.10 5.26
C GLU A 216 -11.66 10.19 6.73
N LEU A 217 -10.66 9.40 7.15
CA LEU A 217 -10.17 9.41 8.53
C LEU A 217 -9.63 10.77 8.98
N ARG A 218 -8.98 11.53 8.08
CA ARG A 218 -8.56 12.90 8.36
C ARG A 218 -9.76 13.80 8.66
N ASP A 219 -10.81 13.67 7.86
CA ASP A 219 -11.96 14.58 7.85
C ASP A 219 -12.96 14.26 8.97
N SER A 220 -13.19 12.97 9.26
CA SER A 220 -14.13 12.51 10.29
C SER A 220 -13.46 12.24 11.65
N GLY A 221 -12.15 11.98 11.66
CA GLY A 221 -11.43 11.50 12.83
C GLY A 221 -11.67 10.04 13.18
N HIS A 222 -12.53 9.33 12.44
CA HIS A 222 -12.88 7.93 12.67
C HIS A 222 -13.46 7.25 11.42
N LEU A 223 -13.09 6.01 11.17
CA LEU A 223 -13.66 5.17 10.11
C LEU A 223 -14.62 4.16 10.70
N GLU A 224 -15.87 4.15 10.24
CA GLU A 224 -16.83 3.14 10.69
C GLU A 224 -16.36 1.72 10.30
N CYS A 225 -16.22 0.84 11.28
CA CYS A 225 -15.83 -0.55 11.04
C CYS A 225 -16.50 -1.50 12.02
N SER A 226 -16.88 -2.67 11.51
CA SER A 226 -17.30 -3.82 12.32
C SER A 226 -16.36 -4.98 12.05
N ILE A 227 -15.79 -5.52 13.11
CA ILE A 227 -14.85 -6.64 13.05
C ILE A 227 -15.39 -7.79 13.91
N PRO A 228 -15.25 -9.05 13.46
CA PRO A 228 -15.77 -10.21 14.18
C PRO A 228 -15.00 -10.45 15.48
N GLU A 229 -15.65 -11.13 16.43
CA GLU A 229 -15.10 -11.38 17.77
C GLU A 229 -13.73 -12.08 17.75
N ASP A 230 -13.49 -12.95 16.77
CA ASP A 230 -12.22 -13.67 16.67
C ASP A 230 -11.05 -12.71 16.37
N LEU A 231 -11.25 -11.66 15.58
CA LEU A 231 -10.25 -10.61 15.37
C LEU A 231 -10.09 -9.68 16.57
N LEU A 232 -11.16 -9.44 17.32
CA LEU A 232 -11.08 -8.72 18.60
C LEU A 232 -10.18 -9.46 19.60
N ARG A 233 -10.11 -10.79 19.51
CA ARG A 233 -9.27 -11.65 20.34
C ARG A 233 -7.96 -12.06 19.66
N LEU A 234 -7.58 -11.45 18.54
CA LEU A 234 -6.32 -11.73 17.87
C LEU A 234 -5.18 -11.40 18.82
N ASN A 235 -4.60 -12.44 19.41
CA ASN A 235 -3.43 -12.36 20.26
C ASN A 235 -2.25 -12.86 19.42
N GLY A 236 -1.23 -12.03 19.25
CA GLY A 236 0.06 -12.56 18.80
C GLY A 236 0.57 -13.44 19.93
N VAL A 237 0.60 -14.74 19.72
CA VAL A 237 1.02 -15.71 20.74
C VAL A 237 2.38 -15.26 21.26
N THR A 238 2.42 -14.85 22.52
CA THR A 238 3.67 -14.87 23.29
C THR A 238 4.07 -16.34 23.33
N ALA A 239 5.13 -16.68 22.61
CA ALA A 239 5.82 -17.93 22.83
C ALA A 239 6.07 -18.04 24.34
N ALA A 240 5.53 -19.11 24.95
CA ALA A 240 5.86 -19.51 26.30
C ALA A 240 7.37 -19.80 26.40
#